data_AF-A0A3D3BYF9-F1
#
_entry.id   AF-A0A3D3BYF9-F1
#
_cell.length_a   1.000
_cell.length_b   1.000
_cell.length_c   1.000
_cell.angle_alpha   90.00
_cell.angle_beta   90.00
_cell.angle_gamma   90.00
#
_symmetry.space_group_name_H-M   'P 1'
#
loop_
_entity.id
_entity.type
_entity.pdbx_description
1 polymer ?
#
loop_
_entity_poly.entity_id
_entity_poly.type
_entity_poly.pdbx_seq_one_letter_code
_entity_poly.pdbx_strand_id
1 'polypeptide(L)'
;MPQRKIPSTASPERFIPHCFLILLMFTGSSLGLAQTQWQNLDSSWLSEIMPAAASFSDKAGDPPVIRAYRSAAQEEVIGYVFTTPDVPPEELGFSGTIHMLIGMDLDGVLTGVKILHYDESYKSFRGDFIGDSGITSGLSGKSVSDEFRLGVDVDAI
;
A
#
# COMPACT_ATOMS: atom_id res chain seq x y z
N MET A 1 38.82 -54.13 -65.93
CA MET A 1 39.34 -55.15 -64.99
C MET A 1 39.26 -54.59 -63.57
N PRO A 2 39.12 -55.45 -62.55
CA PRO A 2 38.12 -55.35 -61.47
C PRO A 2 38.75 -54.78 -60.19
N GLN A 3 37.98 -54.48 -59.14
CA GLN A 3 37.73 -55.30 -57.93
C GLN A 3 37.05 -54.31 -56.94
N ARG A 4 36.29 -54.60 -55.89
CA ARG A 4 35.57 -55.73 -55.30
C ARG A 4 34.91 -55.13 -54.04
N LYS A 5 33.63 -55.45 -53.75
CA LYS A 5 32.92 -55.06 -52.51
C LYS A 5 33.63 -55.59 -51.24
N ILE A 6 33.41 -54.93 -50.09
CA ILE A 6 32.88 -55.48 -48.80
C ILE A 6 32.85 -54.35 -47.72
N PRO A 7 31.96 -54.42 -46.70
CA PRO A 7 31.35 -53.27 -46.01
C PRO A 7 31.89 -53.01 -44.58
N SER A 8 31.54 -51.87 -43.97
CA SER A 8 31.70 -51.62 -42.52
C SER A 8 30.82 -50.43 -42.08
N THR A 9 29.66 -50.69 -41.45
CA THR A 9 29.33 -50.53 -40.02
C THR A 9 29.08 -49.10 -39.52
N ALA A 10 27.86 -48.92 -38.99
CA ALA A 10 27.41 -48.03 -37.91
C ALA A 10 27.73 -46.53 -37.99
N SER A 11 26.71 -45.72 -38.28
CA SER A 11 26.65 -44.33 -37.78
C SER A 11 26.04 -44.34 -36.38
N PRO A 12 26.57 -43.56 -35.42
CA PRO A 12 26.17 -43.62 -34.03
C PRO A 12 24.79 -42.97 -33.84
N GLU A 13 23.89 -43.73 -33.22
CA GLU A 13 22.65 -43.22 -32.64
C GLU A 13 23.00 -42.10 -31.66
N ARG A 14 22.59 -40.87 -31.97
CA ARG A 14 22.71 -39.74 -31.05
C ARG A 14 21.69 -39.94 -29.94
N PHE A 15 22.16 -40.56 -28.88
CA PHE A 15 21.58 -40.58 -27.54
C PHE A 15 21.46 -39.13 -27.06
N ILE A 16 20.33 -38.47 -27.34
CA ILE A 16 20.00 -37.19 -26.73
C ILE A 16 19.45 -37.52 -25.34
N PRO A 17 20.19 -37.25 -24.26
CA PRO A 17 19.70 -37.53 -22.93
C PRO A 17 18.46 -36.68 -22.70
N HIS A 18 17.42 -37.30 -22.17
CA HIS A 18 16.23 -36.64 -21.65
C HIS A 18 16.62 -35.78 -20.43
N CYS A 19 17.38 -34.72 -20.65
CA CYS A 19 17.57 -33.62 -19.71
C CYS A 19 16.58 -32.49 -20.05
N PHE A 20 15.33 -32.86 -20.32
CA PHE A 20 14.21 -31.92 -20.32
C PHE A 20 13.49 -32.02 -18.97
N LEU A 21 14.25 -31.87 -17.89
CA LEU A 21 13.70 -31.65 -16.56
C LEU A 21 13.41 -30.15 -16.45
N ILE A 22 12.30 -29.74 -17.06
CA ILE A 22 11.60 -28.51 -16.67
C ILE A 22 11.10 -28.75 -15.25
N LEU A 23 11.82 -28.20 -14.27
CA LEU A 23 11.25 -27.86 -12.97
C LEU A 23 11.98 -26.63 -12.43
N LEU A 24 11.77 -25.50 -13.11
CA LEU A 24 11.91 -24.19 -12.49
C LEU A 24 10.72 -24.04 -11.54
N MET A 25 10.81 -24.64 -10.35
CA MET A 25 9.92 -24.27 -9.26
C MET A 25 10.19 -22.81 -8.94
N PHE A 26 9.32 -21.96 -9.48
CA PHE A 26 9.12 -20.59 -9.05
C PHE A 26 8.97 -20.61 -7.53
N THR A 27 10.05 -20.34 -6.82
CA THR A 27 9.96 -19.87 -5.45
C THR A 27 9.36 -18.48 -5.56
N GLY A 28 8.03 -18.44 -5.47
CA GLY A 28 7.29 -17.20 -5.32
C GLY A 28 7.73 -16.59 -3.99
N SER A 29 8.78 -15.77 -4.03
CA SER A 29 9.14 -14.89 -2.94
C SER A 29 7.98 -13.91 -2.75
N SER A 30 7.11 -14.20 -1.79
CA SER A 30 6.05 -13.31 -1.32
C SER A 30 6.63 -12.16 -0.46
N LEU A 31 7.68 -11.49 -0.94
CA LEU A 31 8.17 -10.24 -0.37
C LEU A 31 7.68 -9.09 -1.26
N GLY A 32 6.44 -8.64 -1.05
CA GLY A 32 5.91 -7.50 -1.81
C GLY A 32 4.58 -6.91 -1.35
N LEU A 33 3.94 -7.45 -0.32
CA LEU A 33 2.59 -7.00 0.07
C LEU A 33 2.55 -5.70 0.90
N ALA A 34 3.68 -5.22 1.41
CA ALA A 34 3.70 -4.02 2.26
C ALA A 34 3.75 -2.70 1.46
N GLN A 35 4.28 -2.70 0.23
CA GLN A 35 4.48 -1.47 -0.55
C GLN A 35 3.22 -0.99 -1.29
N THR A 36 2.10 -1.73 -1.23
CA THR A 36 0.93 -1.49 -2.08
C THR A 36 -0.34 -1.08 -1.32
N GLN A 37 -0.29 -0.93 0.01
CA GLN A 37 -1.50 -0.65 0.81
C GLN A 37 -2.13 0.72 0.49
N TRP A 38 -1.33 1.75 0.24
CA TRP A 38 -1.82 3.07 -0.16
C TRP A 38 -2.33 3.12 -1.61
N GLN A 39 -1.98 2.12 -2.43
CA GLN A 39 -2.51 1.93 -3.78
C GLN A 39 -3.77 1.04 -3.79
N ASN A 40 -3.93 0.17 -2.79
CA ASN A 40 -5.05 -0.78 -2.67
C ASN A 40 -5.69 -0.60 -1.29
N LEU A 41 -6.47 0.47 -1.14
CA LEU A 41 -7.17 0.77 0.10
C LEU A 41 -8.30 -0.23 0.34
N ASP A 42 -8.38 -0.77 1.56
CA ASP A 42 -9.51 -1.57 1.98
C ASP A 42 -10.73 -0.66 2.24
N SER A 43 -11.88 -1.03 1.69
CA SER A 43 -13.14 -0.30 1.89
C SER A 43 -13.53 -0.17 3.37
N SER A 44 -13.15 -1.13 4.22
CA SER A 44 -13.40 -1.07 5.66
C SER A 44 -12.64 0.08 6.33
N TRP A 45 -11.45 0.42 5.85
CA TRP A 45 -10.68 1.55 6.37
C TRP A 45 -11.33 2.88 6.03
N LEU A 46 -11.95 3.00 4.85
CA LEU A 46 -12.68 4.21 4.46
C LEU A 46 -13.83 4.48 5.44
N SER A 47 -14.61 3.44 5.77
CA SER A 47 -15.70 3.53 6.75
C SER A 47 -15.19 3.77 8.18
N GLU A 48 -14.00 3.28 8.53
CA GLU A 48 -13.36 3.53 9.82
C GLU A 48 -13.05 5.02 10.03
N ILE A 49 -12.49 5.68 9.01
CA ILE A 49 -12.10 7.10 9.10
C ILE A 49 -13.22 8.09 8.72
N MET A 50 -14.24 7.64 7.99
CA MET A 50 -15.43 8.43 7.60
C MET A 50 -16.72 7.72 8.02
N PRO A 51 -16.97 7.52 9.34
CA PRO A 51 -18.09 6.72 9.82
C PRO A 51 -19.48 7.30 9.48
N ALA A 52 -19.55 8.59 9.14
CA ALA A 52 -20.80 9.23 8.70
C ALA A 52 -21.13 8.99 7.22
N ALA A 53 -20.22 8.39 6.45
CA ALA A 53 -20.41 8.13 5.03
C ALA A 53 -21.15 6.82 4.79
N ALA A 54 -22.06 6.82 3.82
CA ALA A 54 -22.75 5.62 3.35
C ALA A 54 -22.16 5.07 2.05
N SER A 55 -21.39 5.87 1.31
CA SER A 55 -20.68 5.43 0.10
C SER A 55 -19.47 6.31 -0.21
N PHE A 56 -18.61 5.80 -1.10
CA PHE A 56 -17.37 6.45 -1.52
C PHE A 56 -17.25 6.44 -3.05
N SER A 57 -16.65 7.47 -3.64
CA SER A 57 -16.31 7.47 -5.07
C SER A 57 -15.03 6.66 -5.33
N ASP A 58 -14.76 6.42 -6.61
CA ASP A 58 -13.39 6.12 -7.04
C ASP A 58 -12.47 7.32 -6.75
N LYS A 59 -11.17 7.02 -6.60
CA LYS A 59 -10.14 8.03 -6.39
C LYS A 59 -9.88 8.80 -7.68
N ALA A 60 -10.02 10.14 -7.64
CA ALA A 60 -9.89 11.00 -8.81
C ALA A 60 -9.51 12.44 -8.44
N GLY A 61 -9.04 13.21 -9.43
CA GLY A 61 -8.63 14.62 -9.25
C GLY A 61 -7.12 14.80 -9.17
N ASP A 62 -6.70 16.03 -8.88
CA ASP A 62 -5.30 16.43 -8.67
C ASP A 62 -5.24 17.52 -7.56
N PRO A 63 -4.80 17.20 -6.32
CA PRO A 63 -4.37 15.87 -5.87
C PRO A 63 -5.52 14.85 -5.87
N PRO A 64 -5.23 13.54 -6.02
CA PRO A 64 -6.27 12.52 -6.14
C PRO A 64 -6.96 12.25 -4.79
N VAL A 65 -8.29 12.36 -4.78
CA VAL A 65 -9.13 12.17 -3.58
C VAL A 65 -10.28 11.19 -3.84
N ILE A 66 -10.72 10.53 -2.78
CA ILE A 66 -11.98 9.79 -2.71
C ILE A 66 -13.02 10.70 -2.05
N ARG A 67 -14.19 10.87 -2.66
CA ARG A 67 -15.30 11.62 -2.05
C ARG A 67 -16.11 10.69 -1.17
N ALA A 68 -16.45 11.15 0.02
CA ALA A 68 -17.34 10.45 0.94
C ALA A 68 -18.75 11.06 0.85
N TYR A 69 -19.78 10.22 0.78
CA TYR A 69 -21.16 10.65 0.59
C TYR A 69 -22.06 10.22 1.74
N ARG A 70 -23.06 11.06 2.08
CA ARG A 70 -24.06 10.74 3.12
C ARG A 70 -24.99 9.59 2.73
N SER A 71 -25.24 9.41 1.43
CA SER A 71 -26.16 8.40 0.90
C SER A 71 -25.47 7.49 -0.11
N ALA A 72 -26.03 6.30 -0.32
CA ALA A 72 -25.56 5.37 -1.36
C ALA A 72 -25.81 5.90 -2.79
N ALA A 73 -26.72 6.86 -2.95
CA ALA A 73 -27.02 7.52 -4.22
C ALA A 73 -25.99 8.61 -4.60
N GLN A 74 -25.01 8.88 -3.73
CA GLN A 74 -23.93 9.86 -3.96
C GLN A 74 -24.43 11.30 -4.22
N GLU A 75 -25.52 11.71 -3.56
CA GLU A 75 -26.15 13.03 -3.78
C GLU A 75 -25.47 14.17 -3.01
N GLU A 76 -24.95 13.88 -1.81
CA GLU A 76 -24.35 14.86 -0.90
C GLU A 76 -22.95 14.40 -0.51
N VAL A 77 -21.93 15.15 -0.91
CA VAL A 77 -20.55 14.97 -0.44
C VAL A 77 -20.47 15.54 0.98
N ILE A 78 -19.90 14.76 1.90
CA ILE A 78 -19.72 15.16 3.31
C ILE A 78 -18.25 15.29 3.71
N GLY A 79 -17.33 14.96 2.81
CA GLY A 79 -15.91 15.05 3.05
C GLY A 79 -15.09 14.32 2.00
N TYR A 80 -13.79 14.28 2.27
CA TYR A 80 -12.77 13.73 1.39
C TYR A 80 -11.90 12.72 2.14
N VAL A 81 -11.42 11.73 1.40
CA VAL A 81 -10.42 10.78 1.86
C VAL A 81 -9.24 10.81 0.90
N PHE A 82 -8.03 10.88 1.45
CA PHE A 82 -6.79 10.90 0.68
C PHE A 82 -5.66 10.23 1.45
N THR A 83 -4.58 9.90 0.76
CA THR A 83 -3.36 9.39 1.40
C THR A 83 -2.25 10.44 1.36
N THR A 84 -1.34 10.45 2.34
CA THR A 84 -0.24 11.42 2.34
C THR A 84 0.65 11.39 1.08
N PRO A 85 0.92 10.24 0.42
CA PRO A 85 1.63 10.24 -0.87
C PRO A 85 0.89 10.95 -2.02
N ASP A 86 -0.43 11.18 -1.90
CA ASP A 86 -1.21 11.89 -2.92
C ASP A 86 -1.01 13.41 -2.87
N VAL A 87 -0.50 13.93 -1.75
CA VAL A 87 -0.40 15.37 -1.48
C VAL A 87 1.07 15.71 -1.28
N PRO A 88 1.84 15.92 -2.35
CA PRO A 88 3.26 16.19 -2.24
C PRO A 88 3.55 17.59 -1.65
N PRO A 89 4.71 17.79 -1.00
CA PRO A 89 5.79 16.81 -0.81
C PRO A 89 5.48 15.76 0.26
N GLU A 90 6.03 14.56 0.11
CA GLU A 90 5.92 13.54 1.15
C GLU A 90 6.72 13.96 2.39
N GLU A 91 6.07 13.89 3.55
CA GLU A 91 6.70 14.20 4.82
C GLU A 91 7.59 13.04 5.29
N LEU A 92 8.79 13.40 5.71
CA LEU A 92 9.77 12.47 6.26
C LEU A 92 9.67 12.46 7.78
N GLY A 93 9.57 11.26 8.35
CA GLY A 93 9.83 11.01 9.76
C GLY A 93 11.33 11.09 10.06
N PHE A 94 11.76 10.38 11.09
CA PHE A 94 13.18 10.35 11.46
C PHE A 94 14.01 9.51 10.49
N SER A 95 13.52 8.31 10.13
CA SER A 95 14.25 7.38 9.25
C SER A 95 13.66 7.29 7.84
N GLY A 96 12.37 7.57 7.66
CA GLY A 96 11.66 7.34 6.40
C GLY A 96 10.27 7.95 6.36
N THR A 97 9.49 7.63 5.33
CA THR A 97 8.15 8.18 5.13
C THR A 97 7.12 7.51 6.03
N ILE A 98 6.05 8.26 6.34
CA ILE A 98 4.88 7.76 7.06
C ILE A 98 3.66 7.94 6.13
N HIS A 99 3.14 6.83 5.62
CA HIS A 99 1.97 6.83 4.76
C HIS A 99 0.72 6.69 5.61
N MET A 100 -0.15 7.68 5.51
CA MET A 100 -1.41 7.73 6.26
C MET A 100 -2.60 7.80 5.30
N LEU A 101 -3.72 7.23 5.73
CA LEU A 101 -5.05 7.44 5.15
C LEU A 101 -5.79 8.43 6.05
N ILE A 102 -6.30 9.50 5.45
CA ILE A 102 -6.87 10.64 6.18
C ILE A 102 -8.30 10.86 5.70
N GLY A 103 -9.24 10.94 6.64
CA GLY A 103 -10.61 11.40 6.43
C GLY A 103 -10.75 12.82 6.93
N MET A 104 -11.41 13.67 6.14
CA MET A 104 -11.59 15.08 6.43
C MET A 104 -12.97 15.53 5.99
N ASP A 105 -13.68 16.28 6.83
CA ASP A 105 -14.94 16.90 6.45
C ASP A 105 -14.74 18.13 5.55
N LEU A 106 -15.84 18.78 5.16
CA LEU A 106 -15.80 19.95 4.27
C LEU A 106 -15.27 21.22 4.94
N ASP A 107 -15.21 21.26 6.27
CA ASP A 107 -14.68 22.37 7.06
C ASP A 107 -13.18 22.19 7.36
N GLY A 108 -12.57 21.10 6.86
CA GLY A 108 -11.16 20.80 7.07
C GLY A 108 -10.87 20.16 8.43
N VAL A 109 -11.88 19.59 9.09
CA VAL A 109 -11.72 18.86 10.34
C VAL A 109 -11.46 17.39 10.04
N LEU A 110 -10.42 16.84 10.66
CA LEU A 110 -10.05 15.44 10.53
C LEU A 110 -11.11 14.57 11.20
N THR A 111 -11.74 13.67 10.44
CA THR A 111 -12.73 12.73 10.98
C THR A 111 -12.09 11.43 11.45
N GLY A 112 -10.89 11.11 10.93
CA GLY A 112 -10.12 9.95 11.32
C GLY A 112 -8.80 9.85 10.54
N VAL A 113 -7.81 9.19 11.15
CA VAL A 113 -6.49 8.95 10.55
C VAL A 113 -6.09 7.50 10.78
N LYS A 114 -5.53 6.86 9.75
CA LYS A 114 -5.01 5.50 9.83
C LYS A 114 -3.59 5.43 9.28
N ILE A 115 -2.67 4.82 10.02
CA ILE A 115 -1.33 4.51 9.51
C ILE A 115 -1.43 3.33 8.55
N LEU A 116 -0.99 3.52 7.31
CA LEU A 116 -0.93 2.46 6.31
C LEU A 116 0.45 1.79 6.31
N HIS A 117 1.50 2.60 6.32
CA HIS A 117 2.87 2.13 6.26
C HIS A 117 3.80 3.17 6.89
N TYR A 118 4.89 2.72 7.50
CA TYR A 118 5.98 3.61 7.88
C TYR A 118 7.29 2.83 7.98
N ASP A 119 8.37 3.53 7.63
CA ASP A 119 9.74 3.03 7.73
C ASP A 119 10.49 3.80 8.82
N GLU A 120 10.66 3.15 9.97
CA GLU A 120 11.38 3.71 11.11
C GLU A 120 12.31 2.69 11.74
N SER A 121 13.54 3.13 12.03
CA SER A 121 14.56 2.29 12.67
C SER A 121 14.06 1.68 13.99
N TYR A 122 13.25 2.43 14.73
CA TYR A 122 12.66 2.02 16.01
C TYR A 122 11.70 0.83 15.89
N LYS A 123 11.09 0.62 14.72
CA LYS A 123 10.16 -0.49 14.48
C LYS A 123 10.80 -1.86 14.71
N SER A 124 12.10 -1.98 14.40
CA SER A 124 12.85 -3.24 14.53
C SER A 124 12.94 -3.79 15.95
N PHE A 125 12.87 -2.92 16.97
CA PHE A 125 12.97 -3.31 18.38
C PHE A 125 11.79 -2.90 19.26
N ARG A 126 10.90 -2.00 18.78
CA ARG A 126 9.68 -1.57 19.49
C ARG A 126 8.38 -2.11 18.91
N GLY A 127 8.42 -2.79 17.76
CA GLY A 127 7.20 -3.23 17.07
C GLY A 127 6.44 -2.04 16.46
N ASP A 128 5.10 -2.16 16.39
CA ASP A 128 4.22 -1.13 15.81
C ASP A 128 3.98 0.05 16.76
N PHE A 129 5.05 0.72 17.17
CA PHE A 129 5.00 1.76 18.20
C PHE A 129 4.15 2.98 17.80
N ILE A 130 3.96 3.26 16.50
CA ILE A 130 3.08 4.35 16.04
C ILE A 130 1.63 3.88 16.12
N GLY A 131 1.31 2.69 15.60
CA GLY A 131 -0.04 2.12 15.68
C GLY A 131 -0.51 1.92 17.13
N ASP A 132 0.39 1.51 18.02
CA ASP A 132 0.10 1.23 19.42
C ASP A 132 0.03 2.49 20.31
N SER A 133 0.51 3.65 19.83
CA SER A 133 0.60 4.88 20.64
C SER A 133 -0.72 5.60 20.89
N GLY A 134 -1.74 5.33 20.07
CA GLY A 134 -2.99 6.09 20.06
C GLY A 134 -2.87 7.47 19.41
N ILE A 135 -1.73 7.85 18.82
CA ILE A 135 -1.52 9.17 18.21
C ILE A 135 -2.58 9.54 17.16
N THR A 136 -3.05 8.56 16.39
CA THR A 136 -4.08 8.75 15.36
C THR A 136 -5.44 9.11 15.95
N SER A 137 -5.75 8.63 17.16
CA SER A 137 -7.00 8.95 17.84
C SER A 137 -7.03 10.42 18.30
N GLY A 138 -5.89 10.96 18.73
CA GLY A 138 -5.74 12.36 19.14
C GLY A 138 -5.86 13.37 17.98
N LEU A 139 -5.72 12.92 16.73
CA LEU A 139 -5.89 13.75 15.54
C LEU A 139 -7.36 13.92 15.13
N SER A 140 -8.25 13.02 15.56
CA SER A 140 -9.67 13.11 15.21
C SER A 140 -10.31 14.34 15.87
N GLY A 141 -11.01 15.15 15.08
CA GLY A 141 -11.62 16.41 15.50
C GLY A 141 -10.70 17.64 15.43
N LYS A 142 -9.43 17.48 15.04
CA LYS A 142 -8.50 18.61 14.83
C LYS A 142 -8.70 19.22 13.44
N SER A 143 -8.56 20.53 13.29
CA SER A 143 -8.57 21.15 11.97
C SER A 143 -7.19 21.08 11.33
N VAL A 144 -7.14 20.87 10.01
CA VAL A 144 -5.90 20.99 9.23
C VAL A 144 -5.34 22.41 9.19
N SER A 145 -6.15 23.41 9.58
CA SER A 145 -5.72 24.81 9.68
C SER A 145 -5.14 25.17 11.05
N ASP A 146 -5.25 24.27 12.03
CA ASP A 146 -4.72 24.50 13.37
C ASP A 146 -3.20 24.34 13.42
N GLU A 147 -2.55 25.08 14.31
CA GLU A 147 -1.16 24.82 14.66
C GLU A 147 -1.09 23.57 15.55
N PHE A 148 -0.43 22.51 15.08
CA PHE A 148 -0.25 21.30 15.88
C PHE A 148 0.98 21.42 16.79
N ARG A 149 0.79 21.33 18.10
CA ARG A 149 1.89 21.30 19.07
C ARG A 149 2.01 19.94 19.74
N LEU A 150 3.19 19.32 19.59
CA LEU A 150 3.52 18.06 20.25
C LEU A 150 3.51 18.22 21.78
N GLY A 151 2.94 17.25 22.47
CA GLY A 151 2.78 17.24 23.93
C GLY A 151 1.72 18.20 24.48
N VAL A 152 0.97 18.88 23.60
CA VAL A 152 -0.18 19.73 23.96
C VAL A 152 -1.42 19.27 23.21
N ASP A 153 -1.33 19.23 21.88
CA ASP A 153 -2.45 18.88 21.00
C ASP A 153 -2.42 17.43 20.56
N VAL A 154 -1.22 16.85 20.46
CA VAL A 154 -0.96 15.49 20.01
C VAL A 154 0.12 14.89 20.91
N ASP A 155 -0.13 13.68 21.41
CA ASP A 155 0.83 12.98 22.26
C ASP A 155 2.11 12.67 21.46
N ALA A 156 3.25 12.96 22.07
CA ALA A 156 4.56 12.64 21.51
C ALA A 156 5.02 11.26 21.99
N ILE A 157 5.74 10.54 21.13
CA ILE A 157 6.19 9.16 21.35
C ILE A 157 7.71 9.01 21.29
#